data_AF-A7XWR4-F1
#
_entry.id   AF-A7XWR4-F1
#
_cell.length_a   1.000
_cell.length_b   1.000
_cell.length_c   1.000
_cell.angle_alpha   90.00
_cell.angle_beta   90.00
_cell.angle_gamma   90.00
#
_symmetry.space_group_name_H-M   'P 1'
#
loop_
_entity.id
_entity.type
_entity.pdbx_description
1 polymer ?
#
loop_
_entity_poly.entity_id
_entity_poly.type
_entity_poly.pdbx_seq_one_letter_code
_entity_poly.pdbx_strand_id
1 'polypeptide(L)'
;NGLIDVYAKTFKSDGIVGLYRGFVISCVGIIVYRGFYFGLYDTIKPLALGEDAGVLISFCLGYGVTVTAGLISYPIDTIRRRMMMTSGQAVKYKSSIDCAAQIMRNEGFMSMMKGAMANILRGVAGGGVLAGFDKFKDVYVYYRLGSKPAA
;
A
#
# COMPACT_ATOMS: atom_id res chain seq x y z
N ASN A 1 -0.96 16.43 22.55
CA ASN A 1 -0.31 15.59 21.51
C ASN A 1 -1.38 14.85 20.70
N GLY A 2 -1.87 15.48 19.63
CA GLY A 2 -2.92 14.95 18.75
C GLY A 2 -2.76 15.54 17.34
N LEU A 3 -3.74 15.36 16.45
CA LEU A 3 -3.65 15.82 15.05
C LEU A 3 -3.31 17.32 14.94
N ILE A 4 -4.07 18.17 15.65
CA ILE A 4 -3.91 19.64 15.61
C ILE A 4 -2.50 20.06 16.06
N ASP A 5 -1.93 19.35 17.04
CA ASP A 5 -0.58 19.62 17.57
C ASP A 5 0.51 19.24 16.55
N VAL A 6 0.33 18.13 15.81
CA VAL A 6 1.23 17.75 14.72
C VAL A 6 1.18 18.78 13.59
N TYR A 7 -0.02 19.21 13.17
CA TYR A 7 -0.17 20.25 12.15
C TYR A 7 0.50 21.56 12.59
N ALA A 8 0.25 22.03 13.82
CA ALA A 8 0.83 23.27 14.33
C ALA A 8 2.37 23.20 14.38
N LYS A 9 2.93 22.08 14.87
CA LYS A 9 4.39 21.88 14.94
C LYS A 9 5.02 21.77 13.56
N THR A 10 4.44 21.00 12.64
CA THR A 10 4.97 20.87 11.28
C THR A 10 4.91 22.20 10.53
N PHE A 11 3.83 22.96 10.68
CA PHE A 11 3.69 24.27 10.06
C PHE A 11 4.72 25.27 10.60
N LYS A 12 5.00 25.24 11.92
CA LYS A 12 6.00 26.10 12.56
C LYS A 12 7.44 25.74 12.18
N SER A 13 7.74 24.45 12.00
CA SER A 13 9.10 23.98 11.71
C SER A 13 9.46 24.03 10.22
N ASP A 14 8.56 23.57 9.36
CA ASP A 14 8.84 23.31 7.94
C ASP A 14 7.87 24.02 6.97
N GLY A 15 6.89 24.77 7.50
CA GLY A 15 5.86 25.43 6.71
C GLY A 15 4.99 24.46 5.92
N ILE A 16 4.36 24.97 4.85
CA ILE A 16 3.50 24.20 3.94
C ILE A 16 4.29 23.09 3.22
N VAL A 17 5.57 23.33 2.91
CA VAL A 17 6.42 22.37 2.20
C VAL A 17 6.66 21.11 3.04
N GLY A 18 6.70 21.23 4.37
CA GLY A 18 6.82 20.08 5.28
C GLY A 18 5.64 19.11 5.22
N LEU A 19 4.44 19.61 4.95
CA LEU A 19 3.21 18.79 4.81
C LEU A 19 3.20 18.00 3.50
N TYR A 20 3.75 18.56 2.42
CA TYR A 20 3.83 17.91 1.10
C TYR A 20 5.14 17.15 0.87
N ARG A 21 6.01 17.05 1.88
CA ARG A 21 7.29 16.33 1.76
C ARG A 21 7.02 14.85 1.49
N GLY A 22 7.46 14.38 0.34
CA GLY A 22 7.23 13.01 -0.13
C GLY A 22 6.01 12.83 -1.04
N PHE A 23 5.31 13.91 -1.45
CA PHE A 23 4.19 13.82 -2.40
C PHE A 23 4.61 13.26 -3.76
N VAL A 24 5.71 13.75 -4.34
CA VAL A 24 6.19 13.29 -5.67
C VAL A 24 6.53 11.80 -5.67
N ILE A 25 7.26 11.32 -4.67
CA ILE A 25 7.57 9.88 -4.55
C ILE A 25 6.31 9.05 -4.23
N SER A 26 5.31 9.63 -3.59
CA SER A 26 4.00 8.99 -3.41
C SER A 26 3.28 8.79 -4.74
N CYS A 27 3.31 9.79 -5.62
CA CYS A 27 2.75 9.69 -6.98
C CYS A 27 3.46 8.61 -7.80
N VAL A 28 4.79 8.57 -7.76
CA VAL A 28 5.57 7.52 -8.44
C VAL A 28 5.23 6.15 -7.86
N GLY A 29 5.15 6.02 -6.53
CA GLY A 29 4.81 4.77 -5.85
C GLY A 29 3.43 4.22 -6.25
N ILE A 30 2.40 5.07 -6.34
CA ILE A 30 1.06 4.62 -6.76
C ILE A 30 1.01 4.21 -8.24
N ILE A 31 1.75 4.92 -9.11
CA ILE A 31 1.85 4.58 -10.53
C ILE A 31 2.52 3.22 -10.69
N VAL A 32 3.64 2.99 -9.99
CA VAL A 32 4.36 1.72 -10.02
C VAL A 32 3.49 0.60 -9.46
N TYR A 33 2.88 0.79 -8.28
CA TYR A 33 2.00 -0.20 -7.68
C TYR A 33 0.84 -0.58 -8.60
N ARG A 34 0.13 0.42 -9.16
CA ARG A 34 -0.99 0.15 -10.07
C ARG A 34 -0.54 -0.43 -11.41
N GLY A 35 0.57 0.03 -11.97
CA GLY A 35 1.13 -0.50 -13.21
C GLY A 35 1.49 -1.97 -13.07
N PHE A 36 2.19 -2.36 -12.00
CA PHE A 36 2.49 -3.76 -11.73
C PHE A 36 1.24 -4.56 -11.36
N TYR A 37 0.30 -3.99 -10.61
CA TYR A 37 -0.94 -4.68 -10.28
C TYR A 37 -1.73 -5.04 -11.54
N PHE A 38 -2.02 -4.08 -12.42
CA PHE A 38 -2.74 -4.33 -13.67
C PHE A 38 -1.93 -5.20 -14.62
N GLY A 39 -0.63 -4.94 -14.80
CA GLY A 39 0.23 -5.72 -15.68
C GLY A 39 0.34 -7.19 -15.27
N LEU A 40 0.55 -7.46 -13.98
CA LEU A 40 0.59 -8.83 -13.46
C LEU A 40 -0.79 -9.48 -13.52
N TYR A 41 -1.86 -8.75 -13.20
CA TYR A 41 -3.22 -9.26 -13.28
C TYR A 41 -3.59 -9.66 -14.71
N ASP A 42 -3.33 -8.80 -15.70
CA ASP A 42 -3.64 -9.05 -17.11
C ASP A 42 -2.75 -10.13 -17.73
N THR A 43 -1.55 -10.35 -17.20
CA THR A 43 -0.65 -11.45 -17.65
C THR A 43 -1.06 -12.79 -17.03
N ILE A 44 -1.41 -12.80 -15.74
CA ILE A 44 -1.66 -14.03 -14.97
C ILE A 44 -3.09 -14.53 -15.19
N LYS A 45 -4.06 -13.64 -15.39
CA LYS A 45 -5.45 -14.00 -15.67
C LYS A 45 -5.60 -14.95 -16.88
N PRO A 46 -5.04 -14.68 -18.07
CA PRO A 46 -5.14 -15.58 -19.22
C PRO A 46 -4.28 -16.85 -19.09
N LEU A 47 -3.22 -16.82 -18.28
CA LEU A 47 -2.32 -17.96 -18.08
C LEU A 47 -2.86 -18.98 -17.08
N ALA A 48 -3.65 -18.54 -16.10
CA ALA A 48 -4.11 -19.38 -14.99
C ALA A 48 -5.63 -19.59 -14.95
N LEU A 49 -6.44 -18.75 -15.60
CA LEU A 49 -7.86 -19.00 -15.81
C LEU A 49 -8.11 -19.53 -17.22
N GLY A 50 -8.17 -20.85 -17.38
CA GLY A 50 -9.05 -21.46 -18.39
C GLY A 50 -10.52 -21.20 -17.99
N GLU A 51 -11.46 -21.38 -18.93
CA GLU A 51 -12.87 -20.94 -18.85
C GLU A 51 -13.64 -21.32 -17.57
N ASP A 52 -13.15 -22.27 -16.75
CA ASP A 52 -13.74 -22.75 -15.50
C ASP A 52 -12.84 -22.57 -14.25
N ALA A 53 -12.32 -21.37 -14.01
CA ALA A 53 -11.55 -21.13 -12.79
C ALA A 53 -12.46 -20.94 -11.58
N GLY A 54 -12.42 -21.90 -10.66
CA GLY A 54 -13.10 -21.79 -9.36
C GLY A 54 -12.71 -20.53 -8.59
N VAL A 55 -13.65 -19.99 -7.81
CA VAL A 55 -13.51 -18.74 -7.03
C VAL A 55 -12.23 -18.72 -6.16
N LEU A 56 -11.81 -19.89 -5.66
CA LEU A 56 -10.57 -20.05 -4.88
C LEU A 56 -9.29 -19.79 -5.70
N ILE A 57 -9.24 -20.23 -6.96
CA ILE A 57 -8.07 -20.03 -7.82
C ILE A 57 -7.94 -18.55 -8.17
N SER A 58 -9.05 -17.91 -8.54
CA SER A 58 -9.11 -16.45 -8.79
C SER A 58 -8.70 -15.63 -7.56
N PHE A 59 -9.08 -16.08 -6.37
CA PHE A 59 -8.68 -15.44 -5.11
C PHE A 59 -7.18 -15.61 -4.83
N CYS A 60 -6.63 -16.82 -4.98
CA CYS A 60 -5.20 -17.08 -4.80
C CYS A 60 -4.35 -16.30 -5.79
N LEU A 61 -4.78 -16.19 -7.05
CA LEU A 61 -4.09 -15.40 -8.08
C LEU A 61 -4.15 -13.91 -7.76
N GLY A 62 -5.33 -13.38 -7.44
CA GLY A 62 -5.49 -11.97 -7.07
C GLY A 62 -4.66 -11.60 -5.83
N TYR A 63 -4.62 -12.49 -4.84
CA TYR A 63 -3.79 -12.32 -3.65
C TYR A 63 -2.29 -12.39 -3.98
N GLY A 64 -1.85 -13.38 -4.77
CA GLY A 64 -0.46 -13.51 -5.21
C GLY A 64 0.02 -12.29 -6.02
N VAL A 65 -0.80 -11.79 -6.94
CA VAL A 65 -0.54 -10.56 -7.70
C VAL A 65 -0.39 -9.37 -6.76
N THR A 66 -1.30 -9.22 -5.79
CA THR A 66 -1.27 -8.11 -4.83
C THR A 66 -0.02 -8.14 -3.95
N VAL A 67 0.38 -9.33 -3.49
CA VAL A 67 1.60 -9.53 -2.70
C VAL A 67 2.84 -9.19 -3.53
N THR A 68 2.95 -9.71 -4.75
CA THR A 68 4.11 -9.47 -5.61
C THR A 68 4.21 -8.00 -6.03
N ALA A 69 3.11 -7.37 -6.43
CA ALA A 69 3.07 -5.94 -6.76
C ALA A 69 3.44 -5.09 -5.54
N GLY A 70 2.92 -5.45 -4.36
CA GLY A 70 3.23 -4.77 -3.10
C GLY A 70 4.69 -4.94 -2.65
N LEU A 71 5.33 -6.08 -2.95
CA LEU A 71 6.75 -6.32 -2.69
C LEU A 71 7.64 -5.50 -3.63
N ILE A 72 7.28 -5.40 -4.91
CA ILE A 72 8.03 -4.62 -5.90
C ILE A 72 7.93 -3.11 -5.58
N SER A 73 6.75 -2.63 -5.14
CA SER A 73 6.58 -1.23 -4.75
C SER A 73 7.11 -0.89 -3.35
N TYR A 74 7.44 -1.91 -2.54
CA TYR A 74 7.83 -1.72 -1.14
C TYR A 74 9.06 -0.82 -0.92
N PRO A 75 10.13 -0.90 -1.75
CA PRO A 75 11.28 0.00 -1.61
C PRO A 75 10.89 1.48 -1.78
N ILE A 76 9.97 1.78 -2.70
CA ILE A 76 9.47 3.14 -2.94
C ILE A 76 8.64 3.62 -1.75
N ASP A 77 7.79 2.74 -1.20
CA ASP A 77 7.02 3.03 0.01
C ASP A 77 7.92 3.30 1.23
N THR A 78 9.03 2.57 1.36
CA THR A 78 10.00 2.81 2.44
C THR A 78 10.69 4.16 2.29
N ILE A 79 11.12 4.55 1.08
CA ILE A 79 11.69 5.88 0.81
C ILE A 79 10.66 6.97 1.14
N ARG A 80 9.41 6.81 0.68
CA ARG A 80 8.31 7.74 0.97
C ARG A 80 8.15 7.93 2.48
N ARG A 81 8.04 6.85 3.25
CA ARG A 81 7.86 6.92 4.72
C ARG A 81 9.05 7.57 5.41
N ARG A 82 10.28 7.21 5.03
CA ARG A 82 11.51 7.82 5.55
C ARG A 82 11.52 9.34 5.32
N MET A 83 11.19 9.78 4.10
CA MET A 83 11.09 11.20 3.77
C MET A 83 10.02 11.94 4.58
N MET A 84 8.83 11.33 4.77
CA MET A 84 7.74 11.92 5.55
C MET A 84 8.10 12.06 7.04
N MET A 85 8.82 11.07 7.59
CA MET A 85 9.29 11.08 8.99
C MET A 85 10.41 12.08 9.25
N THR A 86 11.01 12.65 8.21
CA THR A 86 12.07 13.65 8.33
C THR A 86 11.53 15.06 8.59
N SER A 87 10.22 15.27 8.48
CA SER A 87 9.59 16.57 8.77
C SER A 87 9.77 16.95 10.25
N GLY A 88 10.35 18.13 10.50
CA GLY A 88 10.72 18.60 11.83
C GLY A 88 12.10 18.17 12.35
N GLN A 89 12.90 17.43 11.56
CA GLN A 89 14.29 17.08 11.89
C GLN A 89 15.29 18.05 11.23
N ALA A 90 16.48 18.20 11.83
CA ALA A 90 17.55 19.06 11.31
C ALA A 90 18.15 18.53 10.00
N VAL A 91 18.23 17.21 9.84
CA VAL A 91 18.74 16.56 8.62
C VAL A 91 17.57 16.29 7.68
N LYS A 92 17.45 17.08 6.62
CA LYS A 92 16.39 16.93 5.60
C LYS A 92 16.98 16.34 4.32
N TYR A 93 16.34 15.31 3.78
CA TYR A 93 16.66 14.82 2.44
C TYR A 93 16.32 15.88 1.40
N LYS A 94 17.26 16.19 0.50
CA LYS A 94 17.05 17.22 -0.55
C LYS A 94 16.11 16.71 -1.65
N SER A 95 16.21 15.42 -1.98
CA SER A 95 15.44 14.77 -3.05
C SER A 95 15.16 13.31 -2.71
N SER A 96 14.15 12.71 -3.35
CA SER A 96 13.84 11.28 -3.18
C SER A 96 14.98 10.37 -3.64
N ILE A 97 15.74 10.79 -4.65
CA ILE A 97 16.93 10.08 -5.15
C ILE A 97 18.08 10.16 -4.15
N ASP A 98 18.29 11.32 -3.52
CA ASP A 98 19.29 11.51 -2.46
C ASP A 98 18.95 10.66 -1.21
N CYS A 99 17.67 10.61 -0.84
CA CYS A 99 17.18 9.71 0.20
C CYS A 99 17.46 8.24 -0.13
N ALA A 100 17.14 7.80 -1.36
CA ALA A 100 17.40 6.43 -1.80
C ALA A 100 18.89 6.09 -1.79
N ALA A 101 19.74 7.01 -2.27
CA ALA A 101 21.19 6.85 -2.31
C ALA A 101 21.79 6.76 -0.90
N GLN A 102 21.36 7.63 0.03
CA GLN A 102 21.82 7.57 1.42
C GLN A 102 21.37 6.30 2.13
N ILE A 103 20.12 5.85 1.91
CA ILE A 103 19.64 4.58 2.49
C ILE A 103 20.48 3.41 1.96
N MET A 104 20.70 3.34 0.64
CA MET A 104 21.54 2.28 0.05
C MET A 104 22.98 2.31 0.58
N ARG A 105 23.56 3.50 0.74
CA ARG A 105 24.96 3.66 1.19
C ARG A 105 25.14 3.38 2.68
N ASN A 106 24.17 3.73 3.52
CA ASN A 106 24.31 3.66 4.98
C ASN A 106 23.67 2.41 5.59
N GLU A 107 22.55 1.93 5.05
CA GLU A 107 21.77 0.82 5.63
C GLU A 107 21.64 -0.39 4.71
N GLY A 108 21.93 -0.22 3.41
CA GLY A 108 21.84 -1.27 2.40
C GLY A 108 20.41 -1.58 1.92
N PHE A 109 20.32 -2.33 0.83
CA PHE A 109 19.04 -2.70 0.18
C PHE A 109 18.12 -3.49 1.12
N MET A 110 18.68 -4.30 2.01
CA MET A 110 17.90 -5.11 2.96
C MET A 110 17.08 -4.24 3.92
N SER A 111 17.52 -3.02 4.22
CA SER A 111 16.76 -2.09 5.06
C SER A 111 15.47 -1.61 4.39
N MET A 112 15.44 -1.53 3.05
CA MET A 112 14.26 -1.10 2.29
C MET A 112 13.14 -2.15 2.33
N MET A 113 13.49 -3.42 2.48
CA MET A 113 12.56 -4.56 2.57
C MET A 113 12.16 -4.92 4.01
N LYS A 114 12.74 -4.25 5.03
CA LYS A 114 12.34 -4.45 6.43
C LYS A 114 10.85 -4.10 6.60
N GLY A 115 10.07 -5.09 7.02
CA GLY A 115 8.61 -4.95 7.20
C GLY A 115 7.77 -5.42 6.01
N ALA A 116 8.36 -5.90 4.92
CA ALA A 116 7.63 -6.46 3.79
C ALA A 116 6.67 -7.58 4.23
N MET A 117 7.13 -8.49 5.10
CA MET A 117 6.29 -9.56 5.67
C MET A 117 5.14 -9.02 6.53
N ALA A 118 5.38 -7.96 7.32
CA ALA A 118 4.32 -7.32 8.10
C ALA A 118 3.26 -6.67 7.18
N ASN A 119 3.68 -6.13 6.04
CA ASN A 119 2.75 -5.57 5.05
C ASN A 119 1.93 -6.66 4.34
N ILE A 120 2.52 -7.84 4.07
CA ILE A 120 1.80 -9.00 3.55
C ILE A 120 0.75 -9.46 4.56
N LEU A 121 1.12 -9.66 5.83
CA LEU A 121 0.19 -10.08 6.88
C LEU A 121 -0.95 -9.07 7.07
N ARG A 122 -0.64 -7.77 7.02
CA ARG A 122 -1.64 -6.70 7.04
C ARG A 122 -2.57 -6.79 5.83
N GLY A 123 -2.06 -7.16 4.66
CA GLY A 123 -2.85 -7.42 3.45
C GLY A 123 -3.85 -8.56 3.64
N VAL A 124 -3.40 -9.69 4.20
CA VAL A 124 -4.29 -10.84 4.54
C VAL A 124 -5.37 -10.41 5.52
N ALA A 125 -4.98 -9.75 6.61
CA ALA A 125 -5.91 -9.32 7.65
C ALA A 125 -6.94 -8.33 7.09
N GLY A 126 -6.50 -7.36 6.27
CA GLY A 126 -7.39 -6.41 5.61
C GLY A 126 -8.38 -7.09 4.65
N GLY A 127 -7.90 -8.02 3.83
CA GLY A 127 -8.75 -8.81 2.94
C GLY A 127 -9.78 -9.66 3.71
N GLY A 128 -9.35 -10.29 4.81
CA GLY A 128 -10.24 -11.08 5.67
C GLY A 128 -11.32 -10.25 6.34
N VAL A 129 -10.98 -9.04 6.84
CA VAL A 129 -11.97 -8.11 7.41
C VAL A 129 -12.98 -7.65 6.37
N LEU A 130 -12.54 -7.34 5.15
CA LEU A 130 -13.44 -6.94 4.07
C LEU A 130 -14.38 -8.07 3.65
N ALA A 131 -13.84 -9.28 3.44
CA ALA A 131 -14.66 -10.44 3.11
C ALA A 131 -15.67 -10.78 4.23
N GLY A 132 -15.25 -10.67 5.49
CA GLY A 132 -16.13 -10.82 6.64
C GLY A 132 -17.22 -9.76 6.70
N PHE A 133 -16.89 -8.51 6.38
CA PHE A 133 -17.84 -7.40 6.31
C PHE A 133 -18.86 -7.59 5.18
N ASP A 134 -18.43 -8.04 3.99
CA ASP A 134 -19.33 -8.35 2.88
C ASP A 134 -20.33 -9.45 3.25
N LYS A 135 -19.87 -10.53 3.90
CA LYS A 135 -20.75 -11.59 4.41
C LYS A 135 -21.73 -11.09 5.47
N PHE A 136 -21.26 -10.25 6.38
CA PHE A 136 -22.13 -9.66 7.40
C PHE A 136 -23.19 -8.75 6.78
N LYS A 137 -22.80 -7.96 5.77
CA LYS A 137 -23.70 -7.08 5.03
C LYS A 137 -24.74 -7.88 4.26
N ASP A 138 -24.35 -8.95 3.58
CA ASP A 138 -25.28 -9.84 2.86
C ASP A 138 -26.34 -10.44 3.79
N VAL A 139 -25.92 -10.90 4.98
CA VAL A 139 -26.82 -11.44 6.01
C VAL A 139 -27.74 -10.36 6.56
N TYR A 140 -27.22 -9.17 6.84
CA TYR A 140 -28.01 -8.04 7.34
C TYR A 140 -29.05 -7.57 6.31
N VAL A 141 -28.66 -7.47 5.04
CA VAL A 141 -29.55 -7.13 3.91
C VAL A 141 -30.64 -8.19 3.77
N TYR A 142 -30.29 -9.48 3.84
CA TYR A 142 -31.26 -10.57 3.82
C TYR A 142 -32.27 -10.47 4.96
N TYR A 143 -31.81 -10.19 6.19
CA TYR A 143 -32.67 -10.01 7.36
C TYR A 143 -33.58 -8.77 7.26
N ARG A 144 -33.10 -7.70 6.61
CA ARG A 144 -33.83 -6.42 6.50
C ARG A 144 -34.84 -6.38 5.35
N LEU A 145 -34.52 -7.02 4.21
CA LEU A 145 -35.31 -6.94 2.97
C LEU A 145 -36.08 -8.23 2.63
N GLY A 146 -35.87 -9.32 3.37
CA GLY A 146 -36.58 -10.60 3.17
C GLY A 146 -36.35 -11.26 1.79
N SER A 147 -35.46 -10.70 0.98
CA SER A 147 -35.13 -11.14 -0.38
C SER A 147 -33.61 -11.13 -0.55
N LYS A 148 -33.06 -12.19 -1.16
CA LYS A 148 -31.62 -12.28 -1.45
C LYS A 148 -31.20 -11.07 -2.31
N PRO A 149 -30.09 -10.39 -1.99
CA PRO A 149 -29.52 -9.42 -2.92
C PRO A 149 -29.19 -10.15 -4.23
N ALA A 150 -29.66 -9.61 -5.35
CA ALA A 150 -29.34 -10.11 -6.68
C ALA A 150 -27.80 -10.10 -6.83
N ALA A 151 -27.25 -11.28 -7.09
CA ALA A 151 -25.87 -11.48 -7.51
C ALA A 151 -25.63 -10.85 -8.88
#